data_AF-A0AAW9KQM1-F1
#
_entry.id   AF-A0AAW9KQM1-F1
#
_cell.length_a   1.000
_cell.length_b   1.000
_cell.length_c   1.000
_cell.angle_alpha   90.00
_cell.angle_beta   90.00
_cell.angle_gamma   90.00
#
_symmetry.space_group_name_H-M   'P 1'
#
loop_
_entity.id
_entity.type
_entity.pdbx_description
1 polymer ?
#
loop_
_entity_poly.entity_id
_entity_poly.type
_entity_poly.pdbx_seq_one_letter_code
_entity_poly.pdbx_strand_id
1 'polypeptide(L)'
;DKGERIPLTIADYNKSEGTVTIVFQAVGRGTKELANFKEGDYVLDFVGPLGQPSEFIHEDLEELKNKKIIFIAGGVGAAPVYPQVKWMHENGIACDVIVGSRTKDLLILEDEMKSVAGNLYIATDDGTYGFNGRVSDCLKYLVEEKGN
;
A
#
# COMPACT_ATOMS: atom_id res chain seq x y z
N ASP A 1 -29.92 11.50 -4.05
CA ASP A 1 -30.38 11.36 -2.65
C ASP A 1 -30.19 10.01 -1.97
N LYS A 2 -29.50 9.00 -2.54
CA LYS A 2 -29.23 7.72 -1.83
C LYS A 2 -27.80 7.20 -2.03
N GLY A 3 -26.81 8.08 -1.89
CA GLY A 3 -25.40 7.68 -1.79
C GLY A 3 -25.06 7.24 -0.36
N GLU A 4 -24.03 6.41 -0.20
CA GLU A 4 -23.47 6.02 1.10
C GLU A 4 -22.07 6.61 1.28
N ARG A 5 -21.63 6.78 2.53
CA ARG A 5 -20.26 7.20 2.83
C ARG A 5 -19.38 5.96 3.00
N ILE A 6 -18.37 5.82 2.15
CA ILE A 6 -17.40 4.71 2.21
C ILE A 6 -16.02 5.24 2.64
N PRO A 7 -15.35 4.61 3.62
CA PRO A 7 -13.98 4.96 3.98
C PRO A 7 -13.01 4.36 2.95
N LEU A 8 -12.14 5.19 2.38
CA LEU A 8 -11.10 4.78 1.44
C LEU A 8 -9.76 5.39 1.85
N THR A 9 -8.70 4.60 1.75
CA THR A 9 -7.35 5.04 2.10
C THR A 9 -6.77 5.98 1.04
N ILE A 10 -6.11 7.05 1.49
CA ILE A 10 -5.25 7.88 0.65
C ILE A 10 -3.97 7.09 0.36
N ALA A 11 -3.79 6.68 -0.89
CA ALA A 11 -2.62 5.92 -1.36
C ALA A 11 -1.44 6.85 -1.68
N ASP A 12 -1.70 8.04 -2.22
CA ASP A 12 -0.66 9.06 -2.45
C ASP A 12 -1.30 10.45 -2.50
N TYR A 13 -0.46 11.49 -2.55
CA TYR A 13 -0.90 12.87 -2.75
C TYR A 13 0.14 13.69 -3.51
N ASN A 14 -0.31 14.70 -4.25
CA ASN A 14 0.54 15.71 -4.87
C ASN A 14 0.16 17.09 -4.34
N LYS A 15 1.05 17.69 -3.56
CA LYS A 15 0.82 18.99 -2.91
C LYS A 15 0.80 20.16 -3.91
N SER A 16 1.59 20.12 -4.98
CA SER A 16 1.61 21.22 -5.95
C SER A 16 0.37 21.21 -6.85
N GLU A 17 -0.15 20.03 -7.15
CA GLU A 17 -1.38 19.87 -7.94
C GLU A 17 -2.66 19.91 -7.08
N GLY A 18 -2.53 19.74 -5.76
CA GLY A 18 -3.67 19.69 -4.85
C GLY A 18 -4.50 18.40 -5.00
N THR A 19 -3.86 17.29 -5.37
CA THR A 19 -4.53 16.01 -5.65
C THR A 19 -4.23 14.97 -4.59
N VAL A 20 -5.17 14.03 -4.43
CA VAL A 20 -5.01 12.81 -3.66
C VAL A 20 -5.32 11.61 -4.55
N THR A 21 -4.57 10.53 -4.37
CA THR A 21 -4.77 9.26 -5.07
C THR A 21 -5.44 8.28 -4.11
N ILE A 22 -6.49 7.62 -4.59
CA ILE A 22 -7.19 6.58 -3.84
C ILE A 22 -7.20 5.30 -4.68
N VAL A 23 -6.84 4.19 -4.05
CA VAL A 23 -6.91 2.86 -4.66
C VAL A 23 -7.91 2.02 -3.89
N PHE A 24 -8.85 1.40 -4.61
CA PHE A 24 -9.92 0.62 -4.00
C PHE A 24 -10.32 -0.58 -4.87
N GLN A 25 -11.00 -1.54 -4.26
CA GLN A 25 -11.57 -2.69 -4.98
C GLN A 25 -13.07 -2.49 -5.22
N ALA A 26 -13.52 -2.76 -6.44
CA ALA A 26 -14.93 -2.68 -6.84
C ALA A 26 -15.78 -3.87 -6.33
N VAL A 27 -15.90 -4.01 -5.00
CA VAL A 27 -16.62 -5.11 -4.34
C VAL A 27 -18.06 -4.77 -3.96
N GLY A 28 -18.32 -3.53 -3.55
CA GLY A 28 -19.62 -3.06 -3.04
C GLY A 28 -20.35 -2.18 -4.04
N ARG A 29 -21.58 -1.78 -3.70
CA ARG A 29 -22.37 -0.87 -4.56
C ARG A 29 -21.64 0.46 -4.76
N GLY A 30 -21.27 1.16 -3.67
CA GLY A 30 -20.58 2.44 -3.76
C GLY A 30 -19.26 2.38 -4.55
N THR A 31 -18.44 1.37 -4.33
CA THR A 31 -17.17 1.23 -5.08
C THR A 31 -17.36 0.82 -6.54
N LYS A 32 -18.40 0.05 -6.87
CA LYS A 32 -18.75 -0.23 -8.27
C LYS A 32 -19.29 1.01 -8.99
N GLU A 33 -20.08 1.84 -8.32
CA GLU A 33 -20.52 3.12 -8.87
C GLU A 33 -19.31 4.05 -9.11
N LEU A 34 -18.43 4.19 -8.12
CA LEU A 34 -17.21 5.01 -8.24
C LEU A 34 -16.25 4.49 -9.34
N ALA A 35 -16.13 3.18 -9.52
CA ALA A 35 -15.29 2.59 -10.57
C ALA A 35 -15.76 2.92 -12.00
N ASN A 36 -16.99 3.39 -12.18
CA ASN A 36 -17.50 3.82 -13.48
C ASN A 36 -17.26 5.31 -13.78
N PHE A 37 -16.73 6.06 -12.80
CA PHE A 37 -16.42 7.48 -12.99
C PHE A 37 -15.26 7.63 -13.97
N LYS A 38 -15.32 8.70 -14.75
CA LYS A 38 -14.33 9.09 -15.73
C LYS A 38 -13.70 10.42 -15.33
N GLU A 39 -12.62 10.78 -16.02
CA GLU A 39 -12.04 12.11 -15.89
C GLU A 39 -13.11 13.19 -16.14
N GLY A 40 -13.18 14.17 -15.23
CA GLY A 40 -14.19 15.22 -15.25
C GLY A 40 -15.48 14.88 -14.50
N ASP A 41 -15.68 13.64 -14.05
CA ASP A 41 -16.77 13.32 -13.13
C ASP A 41 -16.46 13.78 -11.70
N TYR A 42 -17.51 14.07 -10.94
CA TYR A 42 -17.39 14.62 -9.59
C TYR A 42 -18.03 13.70 -8.56
N VAL A 43 -17.30 13.44 -7.47
CA VAL A 43 -17.89 12.91 -6.23
C VAL A 43 -18.62 14.03 -5.51
N LEU A 44 -19.80 13.73 -4.96
CA LEU A 44 -20.61 14.74 -4.28
C LEU A 44 -19.94 15.25 -3.00
N ASP A 45 -19.43 14.32 -2.19
CA ASP A 45 -18.85 14.60 -0.89
C ASP A 45 -17.47 13.94 -0.75
N PHE A 46 -16.50 14.70 -0.25
CA PHE A 46 -15.18 14.20 0.12
C PHE A 46 -14.79 14.80 1.47
N VAL A 47 -14.45 13.96 2.45
CA VAL A 47 -14.04 14.43 3.79
C VAL A 47 -12.76 13.75 4.19
N GLY A 48 -11.73 14.54 4.46
CA GLY A 48 -10.41 14.06 4.87
C GLY A 48 -9.41 15.18 5.12
N PRO A 49 -8.20 14.85 5.58
CA PRO A 49 -7.79 13.50 6.01
C PRO A 49 -8.50 13.07 7.31
N LEU A 50 -8.74 11.77 7.47
CA LEU A 50 -9.35 11.17 8.66
C LEU A 50 -8.43 10.06 9.21
N GLY A 51 -8.66 9.68 10.46
CA GLY A 51 -7.84 8.67 11.16
C GLY A 51 -6.69 9.30 11.95
N GLN A 52 -5.77 8.46 12.39
CA GLN A 52 -4.52 8.88 13.01
C GLN A 52 -3.37 8.66 12.02
N PRO A 53 -2.37 9.56 11.99
CA PRO A 53 -1.15 9.30 11.23
C PRO A 53 -0.43 8.06 11.78
N SER A 54 0.45 7.48 10.96
CA SER A 54 1.29 6.34 11.37
C SER A 54 2.18 6.73 12.56
N GLU A 55 2.32 5.87 13.55
CA GLU A 55 3.06 6.15 14.79
C GLU A 55 4.52 6.55 14.53
N PHE A 56 5.11 6.04 13.43
CA PHE A 56 6.48 6.34 13.02
C PHE A 56 6.77 7.83 12.86
N ILE A 57 5.77 8.67 12.52
CA ILE A 57 6.01 10.11 12.35
C ILE A 57 6.34 10.82 13.68
N HIS A 58 6.11 10.15 14.80
CA HIS A 58 6.37 10.67 16.14
C HIS A 58 7.65 10.10 16.76
N GLU A 59 8.31 9.15 16.10
CA GLU A 59 9.57 8.56 16.56
C GLU A 59 10.78 9.38 16.09
N ASP A 60 11.90 9.25 16.82
CA ASP A 60 13.15 9.86 16.40
C ASP A 60 13.69 9.20 15.12
N LEU A 61 14.13 10.02 14.15
CA LEU A 61 14.56 9.52 12.85
C LEU A 61 15.84 8.67 12.93
N GLU A 62 16.77 8.99 13.84
CA GLU A 62 18.00 8.20 14.00
C GLU A 62 17.68 6.87 14.69
N GLU A 63 16.75 6.85 15.65
CA GLU A 63 16.26 5.60 16.22
C GLU A 63 15.58 4.72 15.16
N LEU A 64 14.71 5.29 14.32
CA LEU A 64 14.05 4.57 13.24
C LEU A 64 15.03 3.97 12.23
N LYS A 65 16.08 4.71 11.84
CA LYS A 65 17.12 4.22 10.92
C LYS A 65 17.87 2.99 11.44
N ASN A 66 17.93 2.83 12.76
CA ASN A 66 18.58 1.68 13.40
C ASN A 66 17.65 0.46 13.52
N LYS A 67 16.36 0.59 13.16
CA LYS A 67 15.41 -0.52 13.18
C LYS A 67 15.43 -1.30 11.86
N LYS A 68 15.25 -2.61 11.97
CA LYS A 68 14.88 -3.46 10.83
C LYS A 68 13.35 -3.48 10.71
N ILE A 69 12.81 -2.87 9.66
CA ILE A 69 11.37 -2.71 9.46
C ILE A 69 10.97 -3.50 8.21
N ILE A 70 9.97 -4.36 8.36
CA ILE A 70 9.34 -5.08 7.26
C ILE A 70 7.85 -4.76 7.20
N PHE A 71 7.38 -4.31 6.03
CA PHE A 71 5.96 -4.11 5.74
C PHE A 71 5.40 -5.31 5.00
N ILE A 72 4.18 -5.71 5.33
CA ILE A 72 3.51 -6.85 4.71
C ILE A 72 2.12 -6.42 4.25
N ALA A 73 1.86 -6.61 2.96
CA ALA A 73 0.63 -6.18 2.30
C ALA A 73 0.03 -7.29 1.45
N GLY A 74 -1.31 -7.33 1.36
CA GLY A 74 -2.04 -8.26 0.51
C GLY A 74 -3.12 -7.56 -0.32
N GLY A 75 -3.11 -7.74 -1.64
CA GLY A 75 -4.07 -7.15 -2.57
C GLY A 75 -4.13 -5.63 -2.45
N VAL A 76 -5.34 -5.08 -2.30
CA VAL A 76 -5.52 -3.63 -2.07
C VAL A 76 -4.88 -3.11 -0.78
N GLY A 77 -4.47 -3.99 0.14
CA GLY A 77 -3.67 -3.64 1.30
C GLY A 77 -2.27 -3.08 0.97
N ALA A 78 -1.81 -3.18 -0.28
CA ALA A 78 -0.58 -2.49 -0.71
C ALA A 78 -0.75 -0.96 -0.75
N ALA A 79 -1.97 -0.47 -1.03
CA ALA A 79 -2.27 0.95 -1.10
C ALA A 79 -2.05 1.72 0.22
N PRO A 80 -2.47 1.22 1.42
CA PRO A 80 -2.12 1.86 2.69
C PRO A 80 -0.65 1.69 3.11
N VAL A 81 0.08 0.72 2.55
CA VAL A 81 1.49 0.50 2.89
C VAL A 81 2.40 1.44 2.11
N TYR A 82 2.12 1.65 0.82
CA TYR A 82 2.93 2.50 -0.06
C TYR A 82 3.26 3.89 0.52
N PRO A 83 2.30 4.71 1.01
CA PRO A 83 2.64 6.04 1.51
C PRO A 83 3.51 6.00 2.77
N GLN A 84 3.45 4.93 3.56
CA GLN A 84 4.33 4.75 4.72
C GLN A 84 5.76 4.41 4.29
N VAL A 85 5.91 3.50 3.33
CA VAL A 85 7.23 3.13 2.79
C VAL A 85 7.85 4.31 2.04
N LYS A 86 7.05 5.06 1.28
CA LYS A 86 7.49 6.30 0.61
C LYS A 86 8.00 7.33 1.64
N TRP A 87 7.28 7.56 2.72
CA TRP A 87 7.74 8.46 3.78
C TRP A 87 9.05 7.97 4.43
N MET A 88 9.18 6.66 4.69
CA MET A 88 10.42 6.08 5.20
C MET A 88 11.59 6.33 4.24
N HIS A 89 11.38 6.07 2.95
CA HIS A 89 12.36 6.30 1.89
C HIS A 89 12.80 7.76 1.81
N GLU A 90 11.85 8.71 1.81
CA GLU A 90 12.12 10.15 1.79
C GLU A 90 12.93 10.62 3.02
N ASN A 91 12.87 9.88 4.13
CA ASN A 91 13.66 10.12 5.35
C ASN A 91 14.94 9.26 5.43
N GLY A 92 15.32 8.59 4.34
CA GLY A 92 16.54 7.78 4.26
C GLY A 92 16.49 6.46 5.04
N ILE A 93 15.30 5.95 5.33
CA ILE A 93 15.07 4.68 6.04
C ILE A 93 14.73 3.61 5.00
N ALA A 94 15.58 2.60 4.89
CA ALA A 94 15.34 1.46 4.02
C ALA A 94 14.44 0.43 4.72
N CYS A 95 13.33 0.06 4.09
CA CYS A 95 12.41 -0.95 4.60
C CYS A 95 12.29 -2.13 3.64
N ASP A 96 12.15 -3.32 4.21
CA ASP A 96 11.74 -4.51 3.45
C ASP A 96 10.23 -4.47 3.26
N VAL A 97 9.76 -4.93 2.10
CA VAL A 97 8.32 -4.99 1.80
C VAL A 97 7.98 -6.32 1.17
N ILE A 98 6.95 -6.99 1.70
CA ILE A 98 6.32 -8.15 1.07
C ILE A 98 4.95 -7.72 0.55
N VAL A 99 4.73 -7.85 -0.76
CA VAL A 99 3.43 -7.62 -1.38
C VAL A 99 2.91 -8.95 -1.93
N GLY A 100 1.71 -9.33 -1.52
CA GLY A 100 1.04 -10.54 -1.96
C GLY A 100 -0.23 -10.29 -2.74
N SER A 101 -0.54 -11.20 -3.66
CA SER A 101 -1.84 -11.28 -4.32
C SER A 101 -2.20 -12.74 -4.60
N ARG A 102 -3.44 -12.99 -5.05
CA ARG A 102 -3.84 -14.35 -5.45
C ARG A 102 -3.12 -14.80 -6.72
N THR A 103 -3.00 -13.89 -7.69
CA THR A 103 -2.38 -14.10 -8.99
C THR A 103 -1.59 -12.86 -9.40
N LYS A 104 -0.67 -12.99 -10.35
CA LYS A 104 0.13 -11.87 -10.89
C LYS A 104 -0.74 -10.67 -11.32
N ASP A 105 -1.83 -10.93 -12.04
CA ASP A 105 -2.68 -9.87 -12.62
C ASP A 105 -3.43 -9.03 -11.56
N LEU A 106 -3.46 -9.50 -10.31
CA LEU A 106 -4.08 -8.79 -9.20
C LEU A 106 -3.06 -7.98 -8.36
N LEU A 107 -1.78 -7.99 -8.73
CA LEU A 107 -0.78 -7.13 -8.11
C LEU A 107 -1.04 -5.68 -8.49
N ILE A 108 -0.83 -4.80 -7.52
CA ILE A 108 -0.96 -3.36 -7.69
C ILE A 108 0.27 -2.68 -7.10
N LEU A 109 0.60 -1.50 -7.60
CA LEU A 109 1.66 -0.65 -7.07
C LEU A 109 3.05 -1.30 -7.03
N GLU A 110 3.33 -2.29 -7.89
CA GLU A 110 4.63 -2.98 -7.87
C GLU A 110 5.77 -2.02 -8.21
N ASP A 111 5.64 -1.25 -9.29
CA ASP A 111 6.67 -0.31 -9.74
C ASP A 111 6.83 0.85 -8.76
N GLU A 112 5.72 1.39 -8.25
CA GLU A 112 5.70 2.43 -7.24
C GLU A 112 6.38 1.95 -5.94
N MET A 113 6.01 0.77 -5.45
CA MET A 113 6.63 0.19 -4.26
C MET A 113 8.11 -0.10 -4.47
N LYS A 114 8.49 -0.61 -5.65
CA LYS A 114 9.88 -0.90 -6.01
C LYS A 114 10.76 0.36 -6.03
N SER A 115 10.17 1.51 -6.34
CA SER A 115 10.90 2.79 -6.35
C SER A 115 11.25 3.31 -4.95
N VAL A 116 10.52 2.89 -3.92
CA VAL A 116 10.68 3.38 -2.54
C VAL A 116 11.19 2.32 -1.56
N ALA A 117 10.93 1.03 -1.80
CA ALA A 117 11.34 -0.04 -0.91
C ALA A 117 12.86 -0.26 -0.95
N GLY A 118 13.44 -0.64 0.19
CA GLY A 118 14.82 -1.11 0.27
C GLY A 118 14.98 -2.49 -0.39
N ASN A 119 14.08 -3.42 -0.05
CA ASN A 119 13.86 -4.65 -0.81
C ASN A 119 12.36 -4.88 -1.01
N LEU A 120 11.98 -5.36 -2.19
CA LEU A 120 10.61 -5.76 -2.50
C LEU A 120 10.55 -7.26 -2.81
N TYR A 121 9.71 -7.96 -2.06
CA TYR A 121 9.41 -9.37 -2.24
C TYR A 121 7.97 -9.52 -2.70
N ILE A 122 7.77 -10.20 -3.82
CA ILE A 122 6.44 -10.48 -4.35
C ILE A 122 6.08 -11.92 -4.06
N ALA A 123 4.85 -12.16 -3.59
CA ALA A 123 4.30 -13.49 -3.36
C ALA A 123 2.94 -13.65 -4.05
N THR A 124 2.74 -14.78 -4.74
CA THR A 124 1.45 -15.13 -5.34
C THR A 124 0.96 -16.47 -4.82
N ASP A 125 -0.31 -16.54 -4.43
CA ASP A 125 -0.91 -17.76 -3.87
C ASP A 125 -0.85 -18.94 -4.85
N ASP A 126 -0.90 -18.67 -6.16
CA ASP A 126 -0.85 -19.66 -7.23
C ASP A 126 0.55 -19.84 -7.87
N GLY A 127 1.55 -19.10 -7.39
CA GLY A 127 2.92 -19.14 -7.92
C GLY A 127 3.08 -18.56 -9.33
N THR A 128 2.11 -17.80 -9.83
CA THR A 128 2.21 -17.17 -11.16
C THR A 128 3.32 -16.12 -11.26
N TYR A 129 3.76 -15.55 -10.13
CA TYR A 129 4.84 -14.56 -10.10
C TYR A 129 5.48 -14.44 -8.70
N GLY A 130 6.81 -14.32 -8.66
CA GLY A 130 7.55 -14.21 -7.40
C GLY A 130 7.54 -15.51 -6.59
N PHE A 131 7.44 -15.38 -5.27
CA PHE A 131 7.36 -16.49 -4.32
C PHE A 131 6.00 -17.19 -4.44
N ASN A 132 6.00 -18.52 -4.52
CA ASN A 132 4.76 -19.30 -4.53
C ASN A 132 4.28 -19.55 -3.09
N GLY A 133 3.17 -18.90 -2.72
CA GLY A 133 2.55 -19.01 -1.40
C GLY A 133 2.09 -17.66 -0.87
N ARG A 134 1.61 -17.64 0.37
CA ARG A 134 1.13 -16.42 1.01
C ARG A 134 2.29 -15.54 1.45
N VAL A 135 2.00 -14.27 1.73
CA VAL A 135 2.97 -13.34 2.31
C VAL A 135 3.57 -13.82 3.64
N SER A 136 2.80 -14.57 4.43
CA SER A 136 3.28 -15.18 5.68
C SER A 136 4.30 -16.29 5.44
N ASP A 137 4.12 -17.05 4.37
CA ASP A 137 5.05 -18.11 3.98
C ASP A 137 6.35 -17.50 3.44
N CYS A 138 6.23 -16.40 2.68
CA CYS A 138 7.37 -15.61 2.23
C CYS A 138 8.13 -15.01 3.43
N LEU A 139 7.44 -14.42 4.41
CA LEU A 139 8.07 -13.93 5.64
C LEU A 139 8.83 -15.05 6.36
N LYS A 140 8.18 -16.20 6.55
CA LYS A 140 8.81 -17.36 7.21
C LYS A 140 10.09 -17.78 6.48
N TYR A 141 10.05 -17.86 5.15
CA TYR A 141 11.21 -18.15 4.33
C TYR A 141 12.34 -17.11 4.51
N LEU A 142 12.01 -15.82 4.55
CA LEU A 142 13.02 -14.76 4.75
C LEU A 142 13.68 -14.84 6.14
N VAL A 143 12.92 -15.17 7.17
CA VAL A 143 13.44 -15.31 8.53
C VAL A 143 14.28 -16.58 8.69
N GLU A 144 13.78 -17.73 8.22
CA GLU A 144 14.41 -19.03 8.47
C GLU A 144 15.59 -19.31 7.52
N GLU A 145 15.44 -19.00 6.23
CA GLU A 145 16.39 -19.44 5.19
C GLU A 145 17.33 -18.33 4.72
N LYS A 146 16.92 -17.06 4.84
CA LYS A 146 17.72 -15.90 4.43
C LYS A 146 18.37 -15.15 5.60
N GLY A 147 17.90 -15.38 6.83
CA GLY A 147 18.47 -14.80 8.05
C GLY A 147 18.36 -13.27 8.14
N ASN A 148 17.32 -12.69 7.53
CA ASN A 148 17.05 -11.25 7.59
C ASN A 148 16.67 -10.78 8.99
#